data_AF-A0A2E7UXV4-F1
#
_entry.id   AF-A0A2E7UXV4-F1
#
_cell.length_a   1.000
_cell.length_b   1.000
_cell.length_c   1.000
_cell.angle_alpha   90.00
_cell.angle_beta   90.00
_cell.angle_gamma   90.00
#
_symmetry.space_group_name_H-M   'P 1'
#
loop_
_entity.id
_entity.type
_entity.pdbx_description
1 polymer ?
#
loop_
_entity_poly.entity_id
_entity_poly.type
_entity_poly.pdbx_seq_one_letter_code
_entity_poly.pdbx_strand_id
1 'polypeptide(L)' 'MAEKEMTGTMAMVKYFGYRPDGYKDKMGIAGFQIEIKELTPEDRKELAEGACKELGVTLKKTS' A
#
# COMPACT_ATOMS: atom_id res chain seq x y z
N MET A 1 -7.98 13.16 18.10
CA MET A 1 -8.19 12.56 16.77
C MET A 1 -7.32 11.32 16.75
N ALA A 2 -7.89 10.14 16.49
CA ALA A 2 -7.11 8.90 16.55
C ALA A 2 -6.09 8.89 15.41
N GLU A 3 -4.81 8.92 15.75
CA GLU A 3 -3.72 8.64 14.82
C GLU A 3 -3.97 7.22 14.27
N LYS A 4 -4.43 7.14 13.02
CA LYS A 4 -4.67 5.85 12.37
C LYS A 4 -3.32 5.31 11.95
N GLU A 5 -2.69 4.49 12.79
CA GLU A 5 -1.49 3.75 12.41
C GLU A 5 -1.86 2.60 11.46
N MET A 6 -1.06 2.42 10.41
CA MET A 6 -1.35 1.48 9.34
C MET A 6 -0.06 0.86 8.80
N THR A 7 -0.11 -0.44 8.43
CA THR A 7 1.01 -1.08 7.74
C THR A 7 1.14 -0.51 6.32
N GLY A 8 2.38 -0.41 5.82
CA GLY A 8 2.65 0.15 4.48
C GLY A 8 1.81 -0.50 3.39
N THR A 9 1.71 -1.83 3.40
CA THR A 9 0.89 -2.57 2.43
C THR A 9 -0.58 -2.17 2.48
N MET A 10 -1.17 -1.96 3.67
CA MET A 10 -2.57 -1.50 3.77
C MET A 10 -2.73 -0.04 3.32
N ALA A 11 -1.74 0.82 3.58
CA ALA A 11 -1.76 2.20 3.11
C ALA A 11 -1.72 2.24 1.59
N MET A 12 -0.83 1.46 0.98
CA MET A 12 -0.71 1.40 -0.47
C MET A 12 -1.97 0.79 -1.10
N VAL A 13 -2.54 -0.30 -0.55
CA VAL A 13 -3.81 -0.86 -1.05
C VAL A 13 -4.95 0.15 -0.96
N LYS A 14 -5.02 0.95 0.11
CA LYS A 14 -6.03 2.02 0.23
C LYS A 14 -5.79 3.18 -0.73
N TYR A 15 -4.53 3.56 -0.93
CA TYR A 15 -4.14 4.72 -1.74
C TYR A 15 -4.24 4.44 -3.24
N PHE A 16 -3.59 3.37 -3.71
CA PHE A 16 -3.64 2.98 -5.12
C PHE A 16 -5.01 2.43 -5.53
N GLY A 17 -5.79 2.00 -4.53
CA GLY A 17 -7.14 1.55 -4.71
C GLY A 17 -7.20 0.16 -5.32
N TYR A 18 -8.27 -0.53 -4.96
CA TYR A 18 -8.72 -1.71 -5.69
C TYR A 18 -8.98 -1.30 -7.15
N ARG A 19 -8.16 -1.76 -8.09
CA ARG A 19 -8.42 -1.58 -9.52
C ARG A 19 -9.12 -2.82 -10.07
N PRO A 20 -10.46 -2.80 -10.24
CA PRO A 20 -11.18 -3.95 -10.79
C PRO A 20 -10.79 -4.23 -12.26
N ASP A 21 -10.28 -3.22 -12.98
CA ASP A 21 -9.85 -3.33 -14.39
C ASP A 21 -8.35 -3.60 -14.57
N GLY A 22 -7.53 -3.32 -13.55
CA GLY A 22 -6.06 -3.38 -13.67
C GLY A 22 -5.45 -4.73 -13.29
N TYR A 23 -6.21 -5.59 -12.62
CA TYR A 23 -5.69 -6.81 -12.03
C TYR A 23 -6.53 -8.01 -12.47
N LYS A 24 -5.86 -9.09 -12.89
CA LYS A 24 -6.48 -10.35 -13.36
C LYS A 24 -7.37 -11.04 -12.33
N ASP A 25 -7.41 -10.56 -11.08
CA ASP A 25 -8.13 -11.18 -9.99
C ASP A 25 -9.32 -10.31 -9.57
N LYS A 26 -10.48 -10.94 -9.31
CA LYS A 26 -11.73 -10.23 -8.98
C LYS A 26 -11.56 -9.21 -7.86
N MET A 27 -10.58 -9.44 -6.96
CA MET A 27 -10.22 -8.57 -5.83
C MET A 27 -9.06 -7.58 -6.04
N GLY A 28 -8.31 -7.61 -7.13
CA GLY A 28 -7.15 -6.73 -7.35
C GLY A 28 -5.99 -6.75 -6.34
N ILE A 29 -6.18 -7.28 -5.13
CA ILE A 29 -5.20 -7.30 -4.04
C ILE A 29 -4.08 -8.30 -4.31
N ALA A 30 -4.39 -9.46 -4.92
CA ALA A 30 -3.39 -10.47 -5.24
C ALA A 30 -2.41 -9.98 -6.32
N GLY A 31 -2.93 -9.40 -7.40
CA GLY A 31 -2.11 -8.78 -8.44
C GLY A 31 -1.29 -7.61 -7.93
N PHE A 32 -1.89 -6.76 -7.10
CA PHE A 32 -1.18 -5.68 -6.42
C PHE A 32 -0.02 -6.20 -5.56
N GLN A 33 -0.24 -7.26 -4.74
CA GLN A 33 0.85 -7.85 -3.95
C GLN A 33 1.98 -8.45 -4.80
N ILE A 34 1.68 -8.95 -6.00
CA ILE A 34 2.68 -9.47 -6.94
C ILE A 34 3.51 -8.31 -7.50
N GLU A 35 2.89 -7.26 -8.04
CA GLU A 35 3.61 -6.08 -8.55
C GLU A 35 4.46 -5.42 -7.47
N ILE A 36 3.91 -5.28 -6.26
CA ILE A 36 4.63 -4.71 -5.11
C ILE A 36 5.81 -5.59 -4.71
N LYS A 37 5.73 -6.91 -4.89
CA LYS A 37 6.86 -7.82 -4.65
C LYS A 37 7.94 -7.73 -5.71
N GLU A 38 7.59 -7.36 -6.95
CA GLU A 38 8.55 -7.12 -8.03
C GLU A 38 9.36 -5.82 -7.83
N LEU A 39 8.80 -4.86 -7.09
CA LEU A 39 9.51 -3.63 -6.72
C LEU A 39 10.65 -3.88 -5.72
N THR A 40 11.67 -3.03 -5.77
CA THR A 40 12.75 -3.09 -4.79
C THR A 40 12.24 -2.75 -3.38
N PRO A 41 12.95 -3.17 -2.31
CA PRO A 41 12.58 -2.80 -0.95
C PRO A 41 12.53 -1.27 -0.73
N GLU A 42 13.39 -0.53 -1.42
CA GLU A 42 13.45 0.94 -1.35
C GLU A 42 12.22 1.57 -2.01
N ASP A 43 11.90 1.17 -3.25
CA ASP A 43 10.70 1.67 -3.96
C ASP A 43 9.42 1.39 -3.18
N ARG A 44 9.31 0.18 -2.61
CA ARG A 44 8.16 -0.19 -1.77
C ARG A 44 8.02 0.71 -0.56
N LYS A 45 9.15 1.05 0.08
CA LYS A 45 9.17 1.89 1.25
C LYS A 45 8.77 3.32 0.88
N GLU A 46 9.33 3.86 -0.21
CA GLU A 46 9.01 5.20 -0.69
C GLU A 46 7.52 5.33 -1.07
N LEU A 47 6.97 4.33 -1.76
CA LEU A 47 5.55 4.26 -2.09
C LEU A 47 4.66 4.10 -0.85
N ALA A 48 5.08 3.33 0.14
CA ALA A 48 4.35 3.19 1.40
C ALA A 48 4.35 4.49 2.21
N GLU A 49 5.50 5.18 2.29
CA GLU A 49 5.62 6.48 2.96
C GLU A 49 4.79 7.56 2.26
N GLY A 50 4.82 7.60 0.92
CA GLY A 50 3.98 8.50 0.12
C GLY A 50 2.49 8.22 0.31
N ALA A 51 2.07 6.96 0.25
CA ALA A 51 0.68 6.56 0.49
C ALA A 51 0.23 6.92 1.91
N CYS A 52 1.08 6.71 2.92
CA CYS A 52 0.79 7.09 4.30
C CYS A 52 0.61 8.61 4.45
N LYS A 53 1.50 9.40 3.85
CA LYS A 53 1.44 10.87 3.87
C LYS A 53 0.16 11.40 3.23
N GLU A 54 -0.21 10.91 2.05
CA GLU A 54 -1.42 11.34 1.34
C GLU A 54 -2.71 10.92 2.07
N LEU A 55 -2.71 9.75 2.72
CA LEU A 55 -3.83 9.26 3.51
C LEU A 55 -3.92 9.89 4.92
N GLY A 56 -2.94 10.71 5.31
CA GLY A 56 -2.87 11.30 6.66
C GLY A 56 -2.71 10.26 7.77
N VAL A 57 -2.02 9.15 7.48
CA VAL A 57 -1.78 8.04 8.40
C VAL A 57 -0.28 7.85 8.64
N THR A 58 0.09 7.34 9.81
CA THR A 58 1.49 7.07 10.15
C THR A 58 1.85 5.64 9.77
N LEU A 59 2.99 5.45 9.08
CA LEU A 59 3.51 4.14 8.75
C LEU A 59 3.88 3.41 10.04
N LYS A 60 3.19 2.30 10.32
CA LYS A 60 3.46 1.48 11.51
C LYS A 60 4.86 0.87 11.36
N LYS A 61 5.78 1.24 12.25
CA LYS A 61 7.10 0.62 12.33
C LYS A 61 6.91 -0.83 12.80
N THR A 62 7.05 -1.78 11.89
CA THR A 62 7.12 -3.20 12.26
C THR A 62 8.46 -3.41 12.96
N SER A 63 8.43 -3.58 14.29
CA SER A 63 9.57 -4.08 15.07
C SER A 63 9.85 -5.54 14.77
#